data_AF-A0A261VCS7-F1
#
_entry.id   AF-A0A261VCS7-F1
#
_cell.length_a   1.000
_cell.length_b   1.000
_cell.length_c   1.000
_cell.angle_alpha   90.00
_cell.angle_beta   90.00
_cell.angle_gamma   90.00
#
_symmetry.space_group_name_H-M   'P 1'
#
loop_
_entity.id
_entity.type
_entity.pdbx_description
1 polymer ?
#
loop_
_entity_poly.entity_id
_entity_poly.type
_entity_poly.pdbx_seq_one_letter_code
_entity_poly.pdbx_strand_id
1 'polypeptide(L)'
;MNSLIRRLAFLLLAAPLGPCAMAAEYPTKPITLVIGFTAGGPTDAVGRYLARQLEAELGQTVVVENRAGANGVVAVQAVKRAPNDGYTLMLGSSGTLSIEPVYKKRVDYQVLKDFQPVGLVASYPYLLVVPSGSPYRSVPDLIAGARAKPGALTFASAGSGAVNHLAGEWFKSATKVDITHVPYKGDSAAIADLVAGRVDMAFLSAIAALPQVQAGKMRALAIAAAEPSSLAPGLPTVAEAAHIPGFTAEPWNGVLAPAGTPAAVTQRLNTAINKVMSTPQARDTLLTLGQYPMTGSPEDFARHIGTQTERWADVMKTSKIEKAD
;
A
#
# COMPACT_ATOMS: atom_id res chain seq x y z
N MET A 1 -19.98 15.37 -86.46
CA MET A 1 -19.89 16.67 -85.74
C MET A 1 -20.00 16.37 -84.25
N ASN A 2 -18.89 16.03 -83.61
CA ASN A 2 -17.91 16.96 -83.00
C ASN A 2 -18.56 17.67 -81.81
N SER A 3 -18.40 17.16 -80.57
CA SER A 3 -17.24 17.32 -79.67
C SER A 3 -17.35 18.55 -78.77
N LEU A 4 -16.78 18.45 -77.56
CA LEU A 4 -16.53 19.47 -76.52
C LEU A 4 -17.67 19.62 -75.48
N ILE A 5 -17.49 19.67 -74.15
CA ILE A 5 -16.36 19.72 -73.20
C ILE A 5 -17.02 19.44 -71.82
N ARG A 6 -16.62 18.43 -71.03
CA ARG A 6 -15.55 18.44 -70.01
C ARG A 6 -15.81 19.40 -68.81
N ARG A 7 -16.12 18.85 -67.63
CA ARG A 7 -15.32 18.93 -66.36
C ARG A 7 -16.15 19.04 -65.05
N LEU A 8 -15.75 18.19 -64.09
CA LEU A 8 -15.65 18.41 -62.62
C LEU A 8 -16.96 18.64 -61.84
N ALA A 9 -17.23 18.04 -60.68
CA ALA A 9 -16.38 17.37 -59.71
C ALA A 9 -17.23 16.41 -58.86
N PHE A 10 -16.85 15.14 -58.79
CA PHE A 10 -17.26 14.23 -57.71
C PHE A 10 -16.20 14.35 -56.61
N LEU A 11 -16.44 15.22 -55.63
CA LEU A 11 -15.68 15.23 -54.39
C LEU A 11 -16.11 14.01 -53.57
N LEU A 12 -15.36 12.91 -53.68
CA LEU A 12 -15.43 11.82 -52.71
C LEU A 12 -14.90 12.35 -51.38
N LEU A 13 -15.81 12.52 -50.43
CA LEU A 13 -15.54 12.86 -49.05
C LEU A 13 -14.85 11.66 -48.38
N ALA A 14 -13.52 11.61 -48.46
CA ALA A 14 -12.71 10.68 -47.68
C ALA A 14 -12.75 11.12 -46.21
N ALA A 15 -13.70 10.57 -45.45
CA ALA A 15 -13.72 10.70 -43.99
C ALA A 15 -12.48 9.98 -43.42
N PRO A 16 -11.66 10.63 -42.57
CA PRO A 16 -10.60 9.93 -41.87
C PRO A 16 -11.26 9.03 -40.82
N LEU A 17 -11.29 7.72 -41.09
CA LEU A 17 -11.49 6.70 -40.07
C LEU A 17 -10.31 6.77 -39.10
N GLY A 18 -10.48 7.51 -38.00
CA GLY A 18 -9.52 7.52 -36.90
C GLY A 18 -9.36 6.11 -36.32
N PRO A 19 -8.16 5.73 -35.83
CA PRO A 19 -7.92 4.41 -35.26
C PRO A 19 -8.62 4.30 -33.89
N CYS A 20 -9.90 3.93 -33.89
CA CYS A 20 -10.72 3.71 -32.69
C CYS A 20 -10.90 2.22 -32.37
N ALA A 21 -9.97 1.35 -32.79
CA ALA A 21 -10.17 -0.11 -32.75
C ALA A 21 -9.23 -0.89 -31.82
N MET A 22 -8.29 -0.26 -31.11
CA MET A 22 -7.35 -1.01 -30.24
C MET A 22 -7.84 -1.24 -28.80
N ALA A 23 -9.00 -0.70 -28.41
CA ALA A 23 -9.57 -0.92 -27.07
C ALA A 23 -10.40 -2.21 -26.96
N ALA A 24 -10.76 -2.85 -28.08
CA ALA A 24 -11.71 -3.97 -28.08
C ALA A 24 -11.11 -5.33 -27.66
N GLU A 25 -9.78 -5.49 -27.66
CA GLU A 25 -9.14 -6.79 -27.40
C GLU A 25 -8.21 -6.81 -26.17
N TYR A 26 -8.12 -5.74 -25.37
CA TYR A 26 -7.25 -5.75 -24.19
C TYR A 26 -7.85 -6.58 -23.02
N PRO A 27 -7.09 -7.48 -22.37
CA PRO A 27 -5.73 -7.93 -22.69
C PRO A 27 -5.68 -9.13 -23.68
N THR A 28 -4.66 -9.17 -24.55
CA THR A 28 -4.39 -10.30 -25.49
C THR A 28 -3.17 -11.14 -25.13
N LYS A 29 -2.41 -10.74 -24.12
CA LYS A 29 -1.21 -11.41 -23.62
C LYS A 29 -1.14 -11.28 -22.09
N PRO A 30 -0.28 -12.06 -21.41
CA PRO A 30 -0.13 -11.96 -19.97
C PRO A 30 0.23 -10.55 -19.48
N ILE A 31 -0.31 -10.17 -18.32
CA ILE A 31 0.00 -8.93 -17.62
C ILE A 31 1.03 -9.24 -16.53
N THR A 32 2.04 -8.38 -16.38
CA THR A 32 3.00 -8.44 -15.27
C THR A 32 2.57 -7.46 -14.18
N LEU A 33 2.34 -7.96 -12.96
CA LEU A 33 2.09 -7.18 -11.76
C LEU A 33 3.36 -7.14 -10.91
N VAL A 34 4.07 -6.01 -10.96
CA VAL A 34 5.31 -5.80 -10.24
C VAL A 34 5.02 -5.37 -8.79
N ILE A 35 5.70 -6.00 -7.84
CA ILE A 35 5.59 -5.73 -6.39
C ILE A 35 6.95 -5.31 -5.84
N GLY A 36 7.02 -4.17 -5.15
CA GLY A 36 8.26 -3.61 -4.58
C GLY A 36 8.79 -4.26 -3.30
N PHE A 37 8.22 -5.39 -2.87
CA PHE A 37 8.51 -6.04 -1.60
C PHE A 37 8.73 -7.54 -1.78
N THR A 38 9.39 -8.17 -0.81
CA THR A 38 9.70 -9.60 -0.82
C THR A 38 8.43 -10.46 -0.77
N ALA A 39 8.51 -11.66 -1.34
CA ALA A 39 7.43 -12.63 -1.29
C ALA A 39 7.06 -12.99 0.17
N GLY A 40 5.77 -13.25 0.41
CA GLY A 40 5.25 -13.60 1.73
C GLY A 40 4.95 -12.40 2.67
N GLY A 41 5.17 -11.17 2.23
CA GLY A 41 4.73 -9.97 2.93
C GLY A 41 3.26 -9.59 2.63
N PRO A 42 2.69 -8.61 3.35
CA PRO A 42 1.28 -8.21 3.20
C PRO A 42 0.92 -7.79 1.76
N THR A 43 1.78 -6.99 1.11
CA THR A 43 1.55 -6.56 -0.29
C THR A 43 1.67 -7.72 -1.29
N ASP A 44 2.59 -8.68 -1.07
CA ASP A 44 2.70 -9.87 -1.93
C ASP A 44 1.48 -10.78 -1.79
N ALA A 45 0.98 -10.98 -0.56
CA ALA A 45 -0.19 -11.81 -0.30
C ALA A 45 -1.43 -11.31 -1.06
N VAL A 46 -1.74 -10.00 -0.96
CA VAL A 46 -2.88 -9.42 -1.68
C VAL A 46 -2.63 -9.33 -3.19
N GLY A 47 -1.39 -9.08 -3.62
CA GLY A 47 -1.04 -9.05 -5.04
C GLY A 47 -1.23 -10.41 -5.72
N ARG A 48 -0.86 -11.51 -5.06
CA ARG A 48 -1.10 -12.87 -5.56
C ARG A 48 -2.57 -13.25 -5.56
N TYR A 49 -3.32 -12.83 -4.53
CA TYR A 49 -4.77 -12.99 -4.53
C TYR A 49 -5.39 -12.27 -5.74
N LEU A 50 -5.09 -10.97 -5.89
CA LEU A 50 -5.60 -10.15 -6.98
C LEU A 50 -5.23 -10.73 -8.35
N ALA A 51 -3.97 -11.12 -8.55
CA ALA A 51 -3.49 -11.68 -9.82
C ALA A 51 -4.27 -12.94 -10.24
N ARG A 52 -4.51 -13.88 -9.32
CA ARG A 52 -5.30 -15.09 -9.59
C ARG A 52 -6.74 -14.78 -9.96
N GLN A 53 -7.36 -13.82 -9.27
CA GLN A 53 -8.74 -13.45 -9.53
C GLN A 53 -8.87 -12.64 -10.84
N LEU A 54 -7.90 -11.79 -11.14
CA LEU A 54 -7.86 -11.05 -12.40
C LEU A 54 -7.62 -11.98 -13.60
N GLU A 55 -6.88 -13.07 -13.44
CA GLU A 55 -6.74 -14.07 -14.50
C GLU A 55 -8.10 -14.66 -14.90
N ALA A 56 -8.93 -15.02 -13.93
CA ALA A 56 -10.29 -15.48 -14.18
C ALA A 56 -11.18 -14.38 -14.79
N GLU A 57 -11.03 -13.12 -14.37
CA GLU A 57 -11.86 -12.00 -14.82
C GLU A 57 -11.48 -11.46 -16.22
N LEU A 58 -10.18 -11.47 -16.55
CA LEU A 58 -9.63 -10.89 -17.77
C LEU A 58 -9.36 -11.94 -18.85
N GLY A 59 -9.34 -13.24 -18.50
CA GLY A 59 -9.03 -14.32 -19.43
C GLY A 59 -7.56 -14.36 -19.86
N GLN A 60 -6.67 -13.65 -19.16
CA GLN A 60 -5.23 -13.63 -19.40
C GLN A 60 -4.48 -13.75 -18.08
N THR A 61 -3.40 -14.52 -18.08
CA THR A 61 -2.57 -14.71 -16.89
C THR A 61 -2.03 -13.38 -16.37
N VAL A 62 -2.09 -13.19 -15.05
CA VAL A 62 -1.43 -12.08 -14.36
C VAL A 62 -0.26 -12.64 -13.56
N VAL A 63 0.96 -12.35 -14.02
CA VAL A 63 2.20 -12.83 -13.41
C VAL A 63 2.66 -11.85 -12.34
N VAL A 64 2.89 -12.34 -11.12
CA VAL A 64 3.46 -11.52 -10.03
C VAL A 64 4.98 -11.56 -10.08
N GLU A 65 5.62 -10.40 -10.15
CA GLU A 65 7.08 -10.24 -10.12
C GLU A 65 7.51 -9.37 -8.93
N ASN A 66 8.28 -9.94 -8.00
CA ASN A 66 8.80 -9.18 -6.86
C ASN A 66 10.15 -8.51 -7.21
N ARG A 67 10.21 -7.18 -7.17
CA ARG A 67 11.43 -6.35 -7.33
C ARG A 67 11.69 -5.55 -6.06
N ALA A 68 12.16 -6.24 -5.02
CA ALA A 68 12.40 -5.66 -3.71
C ALA A 68 13.63 -4.73 -3.68
N GLY A 69 13.57 -3.68 -2.86
CA GLY A 69 14.70 -2.79 -2.59
C GLY A 69 14.26 -1.34 -2.39
N ALA A 70 15.00 -0.62 -1.53
CA ALA A 70 14.77 0.81 -1.24
C ALA A 70 13.29 1.14 -0.96
N ASN A 71 12.66 0.41 -0.03
CA ASN A 71 11.24 0.59 0.32
C ASN A 71 10.26 0.50 -0.87
N GLY A 72 10.62 -0.26 -1.91
CA GLY A 72 9.81 -0.45 -3.12
C GLY A 72 10.16 0.49 -4.28
N VAL A 73 11.08 1.44 -4.09
CA VAL A 73 11.51 2.38 -5.14
C VAL A 73 12.15 1.65 -6.34
N VAL A 74 12.76 0.48 -6.14
CA VAL A 74 13.28 -0.33 -7.27
C VAL A 74 12.16 -0.75 -8.23
N ALA A 75 11.01 -1.20 -7.71
CA ALA A 75 9.84 -1.52 -8.53
C ALA A 75 9.25 -0.28 -9.20
N VAL A 76 9.19 0.85 -8.48
CA VAL A 76 8.74 2.14 -9.05
C VAL A 76 9.59 2.50 -10.27
N GLN A 77 10.91 2.44 -10.16
CA GLN A 77 11.83 2.78 -11.25
C GLN A 77 11.76 1.78 -12.42
N ALA A 78 11.44 0.52 -12.16
CA ALA A 78 11.22 -0.48 -13.19
C ALA A 78 9.93 -0.19 -13.98
N VAL A 79 8.81 0.03 -13.29
CA VAL A 79 7.50 0.22 -13.94
C VAL A 79 7.40 1.58 -14.60
N LYS A 80 7.97 2.64 -14.00
CA LYS A 80 8.04 3.98 -14.61
C LYS A 80 8.63 3.97 -16.03
N ARG A 81 9.56 3.04 -16.32
CA ARG A 81 10.23 2.90 -17.62
C ARG A 81 9.56 1.88 -18.54
N ALA A 82 8.50 1.20 -18.09
CA ALA A 82 7.80 0.21 -18.88
C ALA A 82 6.94 0.87 -19.97
N PRO A 83 6.60 0.14 -21.05
CA PRO A 83 5.62 0.59 -22.01
C PRO A 83 4.29 0.94 -21.33
N ASN A 84 3.66 2.02 -21.76
CA ASN A 84 2.35 2.46 -21.29
C ASN A 84 1.20 1.72 -21.98
N ASP A 85 1.36 0.42 -22.24
CA ASP A 85 0.41 -0.42 -22.97
C ASP A 85 -0.53 -1.22 -22.05
N GLY A 86 -0.38 -1.07 -20.74
CA GLY A 86 -1.18 -1.74 -19.70
C GLY A 86 -0.66 -3.12 -19.27
N TYR A 87 0.35 -3.69 -19.94
CA TYR A 87 0.81 -5.04 -19.64
C TYR A 87 1.89 -5.11 -18.57
N THR A 88 2.43 -3.98 -18.12
CA THR A 88 3.28 -3.89 -16.93
C THR A 88 2.64 -2.94 -15.94
N LEU A 89 2.17 -3.48 -14.83
CA LEU A 89 1.50 -2.76 -13.76
C LEU A 89 2.35 -2.82 -12.49
N MET A 90 2.12 -1.88 -11.57
CA MET A 90 2.69 -1.90 -10.24
C MET A 90 1.58 -2.06 -9.21
N LEU A 91 1.73 -2.99 -8.27
CA LEU A 91 1.01 -2.92 -7.01
C LEU A 91 1.83 -2.06 -6.04
N GLY A 92 1.50 -0.77 -5.99
CA GLY A 92 2.17 0.19 -5.12
C GLY A 92 1.70 0.08 -3.67
N SER A 93 2.51 0.55 -2.73
CA SER A 93 2.16 0.66 -1.32
C SER A 93 2.04 2.12 -0.91
N SER A 94 1.31 2.41 0.16
CA SER A 94 1.27 3.74 0.78
C SER A 94 2.67 4.30 1.10
N GLY A 95 3.63 3.41 1.39
CA GLY A 95 5.05 3.73 1.53
C GLY A 95 5.62 4.41 0.30
N THR A 96 5.57 3.76 -0.86
CA THR A 96 6.10 4.34 -2.12
C THR A 96 5.22 5.46 -2.67
N LEU A 97 3.92 5.42 -2.44
CA LEU A 97 2.97 6.30 -3.12
C LEU A 97 2.70 7.60 -2.35
N SER A 98 2.85 7.62 -1.03
CA SER A 98 2.50 8.80 -0.22
C SER A 98 3.55 9.18 0.82
N ILE A 99 4.33 8.23 1.34
CA ILE A 99 5.31 8.52 2.39
C ILE A 99 6.67 8.89 1.81
N GLU A 100 7.25 8.07 0.95
CA GLU A 100 8.57 8.32 0.34
C GLU A 100 8.71 9.74 -0.24
N PRO A 101 7.73 10.28 -1.00
CA PRO A 101 7.81 11.65 -1.54
C PRO A 101 7.97 12.76 -0.49
N VAL A 102 7.53 12.54 0.75
CA VAL A 102 7.62 13.53 1.83
C VAL A 102 8.68 13.16 2.87
N TYR A 103 9.01 11.88 3.00
CA TYR A 103 10.01 11.34 3.91
C TYR A 103 11.44 11.57 3.44
N LYS A 104 11.69 11.43 2.14
CA LYS A 104 13.03 11.64 1.57
C LYS A 104 13.28 13.09 1.18
N LYS A 105 14.53 13.53 1.29
CA LYS A 105 14.98 14.82 0.75
C LYS A 105 14.98 14.82 -0.78
N ARG A 106 15.26 13.66 -1.40
CA ARG A 106 15.26 13.50 -2.85
C ARG A 106 14.63 12.17 -3.25
N VAL A 107 13.75 12.23 -4.24
CA VAL A 107 13.06 11.07 -4.82
C VAL A 107 13.05 11.24 -6.34
N ASP A 108 13.49 10.22 -7.08
CA ASP A 108 13.62 10.26 -8.55
C ASP A 108 12.32 9.88 -9.29
N TYR A 109 11.17 10.11 -8.66
CA TYR A 109 9.85 9.94 -9.26
C TYR A 109 8.81 10.89 -8.66
N GLN A 110 7.79 11.20 -9.45
CA GLN A 110 6.61 11.97 -9.07
C GLN A 110 5.39 11.11 -9.35
N VAL A 111 4.74 10.61 -8.29
CA VAL A 111 3.70 9.56 -8.37
C VAL A 111 2.62 9.88 -9.42
N LEU A 112 1.96 11.03 -9.30
CA LEU A 112 0.86 11.41 -10.20
C LEU A 112 1.31 11.96 -11.57
N LYS A 113 2.62 12.08 -11.82
CA LYS A 113 3.16 12.45 -13.15
C LYS A 113 3.73 11.26 -13.91
N ASP A 114 4.36 10.33 -13.19
CA ASP A 114 5.03 9.17 -13.76
C ASP A 114 4.09 7.96 -13.89
N PHE A 115 2.93 7.98 -13.23
CA PHE A 115 1.98 6.87 -13.21
C PHE A 115 0.53 7.32 -13.40
N GLN A 116 -0.26 6.42 -13.96
CA GLN A 116 -1.70 6.47 -14.02
C GLN A 116 -2.28 5.57 -12.91
N PRO A 117 -2.96 6.14 -11.89
CA PRO A 117 -3.72 5.36 -10.92
C PRO A 117 -4.78 4.50 -11.63
N VAL A 118 -4.89 3.23 -11.26
CA VAL A 118 -5.86 2.29 -11.83
C VAL A 118 -6.93 1.95 -10.82
N GLY A 119 -6.56 1.55 -9.59
CA GLY A 119 -7.55 1.26 -8.55
C GLY A 119 -6.92 0.95 -7.20
N LEU A 120 -7.61 1.33 -6.13
CA LEU A 120 -7.33 0.86 -4.78
C LEU A 120 -7.62 -0.64 -4.69
N VAL A 121 -6.86 -1.35 -3.87
CA VAL A 121 -6.96 -2.82 -3.76
C VAL A 121 -7.26 -3.23 -2.33
N ALA A 122 -6.44 -2.80 -1.37
CA ALA A 122 -6.61 -3.22 0.01
C ALA A 122 -5.98 -2.25 0.99
N SER A 123 -6.48 -2.27 2.21
CA SER A 123 -5.82 -1.68 3.38
C SER A 123 -5.59 -2.75 4.45
N TYR A 124 -4.66 -2.50 5.36
CA TYR A 124 -4.44 -3.40 6.49
C TYR A 124 -3.92 -2.63 7.70
N PRO A 125 -4.52 -2.80 8.88
CA PRO A 125 -4.10 -2.08 10.07
C PRO A 125 -2.86 -2.72 10.69
N TYR A 126 -2.07 -1.89 11.38
CA TYR A 126 -1.05 -2.37 12.29
C TYR A 126 -1.62 -2.69 13.68
N LEU A 127 -1.00 -3.66 14.35
CA LEU A 127 -1.19 -3.96 15.76
C LEU A 127 0.02 -3.48 16.55
N LEU A 128 -0.22 -2.75 17.64
CA LEU A 128 0.80 -2.46 18.65
C LEU A 128 0.99 -3.73 19.48
N VAL A 129 2.16 -4.35 19.36
CA VAL A 129 2.48 -5.63 19.99
C VAL A 129 3.72 -5.54 20.87
N VAL A 130 3.76 -6.41 21.88
CA VAL A 130 4.90 -6.63 22.78
C VAL A 130 5.20 -8.14 22.91
N PRO A 131 6.40 -8.55 23.35
CA PRO A 131 6.69 -9.95 23.67
C PRO A 131 5.69 -10.50 24.70
N SER A 132 5.35 -11.79 24.64
CA SER A 132 4.40 -12.41 25.59
C SER A 132 4.81 -12.25 27.06
N GLY A 133 6.11 -12.38 27.34
CA GLY A 133 6.72 -12.20 28.66
C GLY A 133 6.86 -10.73 29.10
N SER A 134 6.47 -9.77 28.26
CA SER A 134 6.53 -8.35 28.59
C SER A 134 5.66 -8.01 29.81
N PRO A 135 6.15 -7.18 30.73
CA PRO A 135 5.36 -6.70 31.87
C PRO A 135 4.21 -5.76 31.42
N TYR A 136 4.29 -5.22 30.20
CA TYR A 136 3.29 -4.29 29.67
C TYR A 136 2.06 -5.05 29.16
N ARG A 137 0.91 -4.86 29.83
CA ARG A 137 -0.34 -5.57 29.51
C ARG A 137 -1.36 -4.70 28.79
N SER A 138 -1.13 -3.38 28.79
CA SER A 138 -1.96 -2.39 28.12
C SER A 138 -1.10 -1.26 27.55
N VAL A 139 -1.68 -0.42 26.69
CA VAL A 139 -1.00 0.78 26.17
C VAL A 139 -0.64 1.77 27.28
N PRO A 140 -1.50 2.05 28.28
CA PRO A 140 -1.12 2.84 29.45
C PRO A 140 0.10 2.28 30.21
N ASP A 141 0.19 0.95 30.40
CA ASP A 141 1.34 0.33 31.08
C ASP A 141 2.64 0.56 30.30
N LEU A 142 2.58 0.40 28.98
CA LEU A 142 3.71 0.63 28.08
C LEU A 142 4.18 2.08 28.16
N ILE A 143 3.26 3.04 28.10
CA ILE A 143 3.56 4.47 28.22
C ILE A 143 4.19 4.78 29.58
N ALA A 144 3.61 4.26 30.67
CA ALA A 144 4.14 4.45 32.01
C ALA A 144 5.57 3.86 32.15
N GLY A 145 5.78 2.66 31.62
CA GLY A 145 7.09 2.01 31.58
C GLY A 145 8.14 2.81 30.82
N ALA A 146 7.78 3.32 29.65
CA ALA A 146 8.66 4.14 28.81
C ALA A 146 9.03 5.47 29.49
N ARG A 147 8.08 6.11 30.19
CA ARG A 147 8.34 7.35 30.96
C ARG A 147 9.22 7.11 32.18
N ALA A 148 9.08 5.96 32.84
CA ALA A 148 9.89 5.62 34.00
C ALA A 148 11.36 5.34 33.63
N LYS A 149 11.62 4.92 32.39
CA LYS A 149 12.96 4.61 31.88
C LYS A 149 13.18 5.16 30.46
N PRO A 150 13.34 6.49 30.32
CA PRO A 150 13.55 7.12 29.02
C PRO A 150 14.74 6.49 28.28
N GLY A 151 14.56 6.14 27.00
CA GLY A 151 15.58 5.56 26.13
C GLY A 151 15.88 4.08 26.39
N ALA A 152 15.22 3.44 27.36
CA ALA A 152 15.45 2.02 27.68
C ALA A 152 14.62 1.06 26.80
N LEU A 153 13.45 1.51 26.33
CA LEU A 153 12.60 0.69 25.47
C LEU A 153 12.90 0.95 24.00
N THR A 154 12.74 -0.09 23.21
CA THR A 154 12.97 -0.10 21.77
C THR A 154 11.69 -0.44 21.02
N PHE A 155 11.54 0.07 19.80
CA PHE A 155 10.48 -0.36 18.90
C PHE A 155 11.02 -0.77 17.54
N ALA A 156 10.55 -1.91 17.02
CA ALA A 156 10.91 -2.39 15.70
C ALA A 156 9.97 -1.88 14.61
N SER A 157 10.50 -1.74 13.40
CA SER A 157 9.72 -1.45 12.19
C SER A 157 10.22 -2.23 10.97
N ALA A 158 9.46 -2.15 9.88
CA ALA A 158 9.85 -2.67 8.56
C ALA A 158 11.00 -1.91 7.87
N GLY A 159 11.60 -0.93 8.56
CA GLY A 159 12.68 -0.09 8.05
C GLY A 159 12.37 1.39 8.21
N SER A 160 13.40 2.22 8.05
CA SER A 160 13.26 3.68 8.01
C SER A 160 12.38 4.10 6.83
N GLY A 161 11.41 4.97 7.09
CA GLY A 161 10.41 5.42 6.09
C GLY A 161 9.22 4.48 5.88
N ALA A 162 9.19 3.31 6.53
CA ALA A 162 8.00 2.47 6.53
C ALA A 162 6.87 3.11 7.36
N VAL A 163 5.62 2.77 7.05
CA VAL A 163 4.44 3.27 7.77
C VAL A 163 4.54 2.98 9.29
N ASN A 164 5.03 1.79 9.68
CA ASN A 164 5.19 1.43 11.09
C ASN A 164 6.37 2.15 11.79
N HIS A 165 7.39 2.60 11.04
CA HIS A 165 8.39 3.51 11.60
C HIS A 165 7.75 4.86 11.96
N LEU A 166 7.02 5.47 11.01
CA LEU A 166 6.33 6.73 11.28
C LEU A 166 5.25 6.59 12.35
N ALA A 167 4.59 5.45 12.45
CA ALA A 167 3.64 5.16 13.54
C ALA A 167 4.33 5.14 14.92
N GLY A 168 5.51 4.50 15.01
CA GLY A 168 6.31 4.49 16.24
C GLY A 168 6.77 5.88 16.64
N GLU A 169 7.28 6.67 15.68
CA GLU A 169 7.69 8.06 15.93
C GLU A 169 6.51 8.99 16.29
N TRP A 170 5.36 8.81 15.64
CA TRP A 170 4.14 9.54 16.00
C TRP A 170 3.68 9.18 17.42
N PHE A 171 3.67 7.88 17.76
CA PHE A 171 3.35 7.41 19.11
C PHE A 171 4.32 7.99 20.13
N LYS A 172 5.63 7.95 19.84
CA LYS A 172 6.70 8.52 20.67
C LYS A 172 6.45 10.00 20.96
N SER A 173 6.24 10.79 19.91
CA SER A 173 6.01 12.24 20.00
C SER A 173 4.72 12.56 20.77
N ALA A 174 3.60 11.94 20.39
CA ALA A 174 2.29 12.24 20.97
C ALA A 174 2.18 11.86 22.45
N THR A 175 2.80 10.75 22.85
CA THR A 175 2.79 10.28 24.25
C THR A 175 3.93 10.86 25.09
N LYS A 176 4.87 11.61 24.46
CA LYS A 176 6.06 12.19 25.09
C LYS A 176 6.90 11.14 25.83
N VAL A 177 7.07 9.98 25.20
CA VAL A 177 7.97 8.93 25.69
C VAL A 177 9.27 8.97 24.91
N ASP A 178 10.35 8.45 25.49
CA ASP A 178 11.59 8.24 24.74
C ASP A 178 11.81 6.74 24.54
N ILE A 179 11.61 6.29 23.31
CA ILE A 179 11.83 4.93 22.85
C ILE A 179 12.71 4.95 21.60
N THR A 180 13.57 3.94 21.45
CA THR A 180 14.58 3.88 20.38
C THR A 180 14.08 3.03 19.21
N HIS A 181 14.16 3.59 17.99
CA HIS A 181 13.82 2.85 16.78
C HIS A 181 14.89 1.82 16.41
N VAL A 182 14.47 0.60 16.07
CA VAL A 182 15.32 -0.47 15.53
C VAL A 182 14.77 -0.89 14.15
N PRO A 183 15.43 -0.53 13.03
CA PRO A 183 14.95 -0.86 11.70
C PRO A 183 15.26 -2.30 11.29
N TYR A 184 14.28 -3.02 10.73
CA TYR A 184 14.44 -4.33 10.10
C TYR A 184 14.12 -4.27 8.60
N LYS A 185 14.44 -5.33 7.85
CA LYS A 185 14.10 -5.45 6.42
C LYS A 185 12.69 -6.03 6.22
N GLY A 186 11.67 -5.33 6.72
CA GLY A 186 10.27 -5.78 6.72
C GLY A 186 9.79 -6.38 8.06
N ASP A 187 8.46 -6.43 8.27
CA ASP A 187 7.84 -6.91 9.52
C ASP A 187 8.34 -8.30 9.93
N SER A 188 8.41 -9.23 8.98
CA SER A 188 8.79 -10.62 9.25
C SER A 188 10.20 -10.76 9.82
N ALA A 189 11.12 -9.85 9.47
CA ALA A 189 12.48 -9.88 9.98
C ALA A 189 12.58 -9.45 11.45
N ALA A 190 11.60 -8.67 11.95
CA ALA A 190 11.55 -8.24 13.35
C ALA A 190 10.93 -9.28 14.31
N ILE A 191 10.16 -10.23 13.77
CA ILE A 191 9.38 -11.18 14.59
C ILE A 191 10.27 -11.97 15.55
N ALA A 192 11.39 -12.52 15.07
CA ALA A 192 12.25 -13.37 15.90
C ALA A 192 12.81 -12.61 17.11
N ASP A 193 13.26 -11.37 16.90
CA ASP A 193 13.82 -10.53 17.95
C ASP A 193 12.74 -10.03 18.92
N LEU A 194 11.54 -9.72 18.42
CA LEU A 194 10.41 -9.36 19.26
C LEU A 194 9.95 -10.55 20.11
N VAL A 195 9.83 -11.75 19.56
CA VAL A 195 9.50 -12.96 20.34
C VAL A 195 10.56 -13.25 21.40
N ALA A 196 11.84 -13.03 21.08
CA ALA A 196 12.95 -13.22 22.00
C ALA A 196 13.10 -12.10 23.05
N GLY A 197 12.32 -11.02 22.94
CA GLY A 197 12.42 -9.85 23.83
C GLY A 197 13.70 -9.03 23.63
N ARG A 198 14.33 -9.10 22.46
CA ARG A 198 15.48 -8.25 22.08
C ARG A 198 15.04 -6.85 21.64
N VAL A 199 13.79 -6.72 21.23
CA VAL A 199 13.08 -5.45 21.05
C VAL A 199 11.79 -5.47 21.86
N ASP A 200 11.38 -4.32 22.41
CA ASP A 200 10.34 -4.27 23.44
C ASP A 200 8.92 -4.18 22.88
N MET A 201 8.78 -3.55 21.71
CA MET A 201 7.49 -3.38 21.04
C MET A 201 7.64 -3.27 19.53
N ALA A 202 6.53 -3.37 18.81
CA ALA A 202 6.47 -3.06 17.40
C ALA A 202 5.05 -2.69 16.98
N PHE A 203 4.94 -1.93 15.90
CA PHE A 203 3.73 -1.89 15.08
C PHE A 203 3.93 -2.90 13.94
N LEU A 204 3.23 -4.03 14.02
CA LEU A 204 3.33 -5.11 13.02
C LEU A 204 1.99 -5.29 12.30
N SER A 205 2.04 -5.64 11.00
CA SER A 205 0.83 -5.89 10.21
C SER A 205 0.04 -7.02 10.85
N ALA A 206 -1.29 -6.97 10.75
CA ALA A 206 -2.13 -8.03 11.31
C ALA A 206 -1.71 -9.43 10.83
N ILE A 207 -1.33 -9.57 9.55
CA ILE A 207 -0.82 -10.83 8.99
C ILE A 207 0.45 -11.35 9.68
N ALA A 208 1.32 -10.46 10.15
CA ALA A 208 2.56 -10.80 10.83
C ALA A 208 2.34 -11.03 12.33
N ALA A 209 1.51 -10.20 12.96
CA ALA A 209 1.26 -10.22 14.39
C ALA A 209 0.30 -11.33 14.84
N LEU A 210 -0.84 -11.49 14.18
CA LEU A 210 -1.92 -12.36 14.66
C LEU A 210 -1.47 -13.82 14.84
N PRO A 211 -0.71 -14.45 13.93
CA PRO A 211 -0.22 -15.81 14.15
C PRO A 211 0.65 -15.93 15.41
N GLN A 212 1.47 -14.91 15.72
CA GLN A 212 2.33 -14.91 16.89
C GLN A 212 1.55 -14.65 18.19
N VAL A 213 0.51 -13.81 18.12
CA VAL A 213 -0.41 -13.57 19.23
C VAL A 213 -1.23 -14.82 19.55
N GLN A 214 -1.79 -15.48 18.53
CA GLN A 214 -2.54 -16.74 18.68
C GLN A 214 -1.65 -17.87 19.22
N ALA A 215 -0.38 -17.92 18.81
CA ALA A 215 0.60 -18.86 19.35
C ALA A 215 1.10 -18.52 20.77
N GLY A 216 0.59 -17.43 21.38
CA GLY A 216 0.99 -17.00 22.73
C GLY A 216 2.42 -16.46 22.83
N LYS A 217 3.05 -16.12 21.70
CA LYS A 217 4.44 -15.62 21.65
C LYS A 217 4.53 -14.09 21.79
N MET A 218 3.46 -13.39 21.42
CA MET A 218 3.30 -11.94 21.56
C MET A 218 1.96 -11.59 22.23
N ARG A 219 1.85 -10.36 22.71
CA ARG A 219 0.58 -9.76 23.15
C ARG A 219 0.30 -8.54 22.29
N ALA A 220 -0.89 -8.48 21.69
CA ALA A 220 -1.40 -7.26 21.06
C ALA A 220 -2.06 -6.36 22.12
N LEU A 221 -1.67 -5.09 22.15
CA LEU A 221 -2.15 -4.11 23.12
C LEU A 221 -3.26 -3.22 22.55
N ALA A 222 -3.16 -2.88 21.26
CA ALA A 222 -4.12 -2.02 20.57
C ALA A 222 -3.99 -2.19 19.04
N ILE A 223 -5.03 -1.78 18.32
CA ILE A 223 -5.01 -1.67 16.85
C ILE A 223 -4.80 -0.22 16.42
N ALA A 224 -3.95 0.01 15.42
CA ALA A 224 -3.68 1.32 14.85
C ALA A 224 -4.68 1.68 13.72
N ALA A 225 -5.97 1.44 13.95
CA ALA A 225 -7.06 1.75 13.03
C ALA A 225 -7.86 2.97 13.54
N ALA A 226 -8.69 3.54 12.67
CA ALA A 226 -9.60 4.64 13.04
C ALA A 226 -10.68 4.20 14.05
N GLU A 227 -11.06 2.92 13.97
CA GLU A 227 -12.15 2.32 14.74
C GLU A 227 -11.79 0.87 15.11
N PRO A 228 -12.43 0.29 16.15
CA PRO A 228 -12.26 -1.10 16.51
C PRO A 228 -12.53 -2.04 15.34
N SER A 229 -11.82 -3.17 15.31
CA SER A 229 -11.75 -4.04 14.14
C SER A 229 -12.07 -5.49 14.48
N SER A 230 -12.78 -6.15 13.57
CA SER A 230 -13.02 -7.60 13.64
C SER A 230 -11.74 -8.45 13.47
N LEU A 231 -10.65 -7.87 12.95
CA LEU A 231 -9.35 -8.56 12.87
C LEU A 231 -8.69 -8.72 14.24
N ALA A 232 -9.05 -7.86 15.20
CA ALA A 232 -8.55 -7.94 16.57
C ALA A 232 -9.67 -7.65 17.59
N PRO A 233 -10.64 -8.59 17.73
CA PRO A 233 -11.79 -8.38 18.60
C PRO A 233 -11.38 -8.10 20.05
N GLY A 234 -11.98 -7.08 20.65
CA GLY A 234 -11.74 -6.71 22.04
C GLY A 234 -10.48 -5.86 22.28
N LEU A 235 -9.66 -5.59 21.26
CA LEU A 235 -8.59 -4.60 21.39
C LEU A 235 -9.13 -3.18 21.19
N PRO A 236 -8.70 -2.21 22.03
CA PRO A 236 -8.98 -0.81 21.77
C PRO A 236 -8.15 -0.31 20.58
N THR A 237 -8.55 0.83 20.02
CA THR A 237 -7.67 1.56 19.10
C THR A 237 -6.51 2.20 19.87
N VAL A 238 -5.40 2.49 19.19
CA VAL A 238 -4.30 3.27 19.78
C VAL A 238 -4.77 4.68 20.15
N ALA A 239 -5.64 5.28 19.33
CA ALA A 239 -6.19 6.60 19.58
C ALA A 239 -6.94 6.66 20.92
N GLU A 240 -7.78 5.66 21.21
CA GLU A 240 -8.49 5.52 22.48
C GLU A 240 -7.53 5.19 23.63
N ALA A 241 -6.69 4.16 23.47
CA ALA A 241 -5.89 3.62 24.56
C ALA A 241 -4.71 4.51 24.97
N ALA A 242 -4.19 5.33 24.06
CA ALA A 242 -3.09 6.26 24.31
C ALA A 242 -3.55 7.72 24.43
N HIS A 243 -4.84 8.00 24.24
CA HIS A 243 -5.38 9.36 24.13
C HIS A 243 -4.69 10.21 23.05
N ILE A 244 -4.56 9.64 21.83
CA ILE A 244 -3.97 10.30 20.67
C ILE A 244 -5.04 10.45 19.58
N PRO A 245 -5.84 11.55 19.58
CA PRO A 245 -6.90 11.74 18.60
C PRO A 245 -6.40 11.62 17.16
N GLY A 246 -7.12 10.85 16.34
CA GLY A 246 -6.80 10.65 14.93
C GLY A 246 -5.63 9.72 14.64
N PHE A 247 -5.04 9.06 15.64
CA PHE A 247 -3.96 8.09 15.42
C PHE A 247 -4.46 6.90 14.60
N THR A 248 -4.00 6.79 13.36
CA THR A 248 -4.19 5.60 12.53
C THR A 248 -2.93 5.32 11.73
N ALA A 249 -2.48 4.06 11.74
CA ALA A 249 -1.38 3.58 10.95
C ALA A 249 -1.86 2.36 10.17
N GLU A 250 -2.53 2.66 9.06
CA GLU A 250 -3.16 1.69 8.19
C GLU A 250 -2.56 1.80 6.78
N PRO A 251 -1.53 0.99 6.49
CA PRO A 251 -1.03 0.84 5.14
C PRO A 251 -2.14 0.45 4.15
N TRP A 252 -1.92 0.81 2.89
CA TRP A 252 -2.80 0.44 1.79
C TRP A 252 -2.02 0.17 0.52
N ASN A 253 -2.66 -0.55 -0.40
CA ASN A 253 -2.14 -0.92 -1.70
C ASN A 253 -3.09 -0.53 -2.83
N GLY A 254 -2.52 -0.22 -3.99
CA GLY A 254 -3.28 0.06 -5.20
C GLY A 254 -2.49 -0.23 -6.46
N VAL A 255 -3.20 -0.47 -7.56
CA VAL A 255 -2.61 -0.75 -8.87
C VAL A 255 -2.38 0.55 -9.63
N LEU A 256 -1.17 0.70 -10.17
CA LEU A 256 -0.78 1.79 -11.05
C LEU A 256 -0.26 1.24 -12.38
N ALA A 257 -0.51 1.97 -13.45
CA ALA A 257 0.11 1.77 -14.75
C ALA A 257 1.09 2.91 -15.05
N PRO A 258 2.03 2.77 -16.00
CA PRO A 258 2.86 3.88 -16.45
C PRO A 258 2.02 5.05 -16.98
N ALA A 259 2.51 6.28 -16.82
CA ALA A 259 1.83 7.46 -17.36
C ALA A 259 1.58 7.34 -18.88
N GLY A 260 0.44 7.84 -19.32
CA GLY A 260 0.00 7.76 -20.72
C GLY A 260 -0.64 6.42 -21.11
N THR A 261 -0.87 5.52 -20.16
CA THR A 261 -1.65 4.29 -20.43
C THR A 261 -3.06 4.66 -20.94
N PRO A 262 -3.55 4.08 -22.05
CA PRO A 262 -4.83 4.46 -22.64
C PRO A 262 -5.98 4.42 -21.65
N ALA A 263 -6.86 5.41 -21.69
CA ALA A 263 -7.99 5.53 -20.77
C ALA A 263 -8.89 4.28 -20.77
N ALA A 264 -9.14 3.69 -21.95
CA ALA A 264 -9.93 2.46 -22.07
C ALA A 264 -9.27 1.26 -21.36
N VAL A 265 -7.94 1.14 -21.41
CA VAL A 265 -7.17 0.10 -20.72
C VAL A 265 -7.26 0.30 -19.20
N THR A 266 -7.03 1.52 -18.73
CA THR A 266 -7.18 1.90 -17.32
C THR A 266 -8.59 1.60 -16.80
N GLN A 267 -9.63 1.95 -17.57
CA GLN A 267 -11.03 1.70 -17.19
C GLN A 267 -11.35 0.19 -17.14
N ARG A 268 -10.87 -0.59 -18.11
CA ARG A 268 -11.06 -2.05 -18.14
C ARG A 268 -10.40 -2.72 -16.93
N LEU A 269 -9.16 -2.33 -16.61
CA LEU A 269 -8.45 -2.81 -15.43
C LEU A 269 -9.13 -2.41 -14.13
N ASN A 270 -9.53 -1.14 -13.99
CA ASN A 270 -10.24 -0.65 -12.81
C ASN A 270 -11.55 -1.44 -12.58
N THR A 271 -12.31 -1.66 -13.65
CA THR A 271 -13.58 -2.40 -13.59
C THR A 271 -13.35 -3.84 -13.13
N ALA A 272 -12.32 -4.51 -13.65
CA ALA A 272 -11.95 -5.86 -13.24
C ALA A 272 -11.48 -5.91 -11.77
N ILE A 273 -10.63 -4.97 -11.34
CA ILE A 273 -10.16 -4.87 -9.95
C ILE A 273 -11.35 -4.68 -9.01
N ASN A 274 -12.22 -3.70 -9.29
CA ASN A 274 -13.39 -3.42 -8.45
C ASN A 274 -14.32 -4.63 -8.37
N LYS A 275 -14.54 -5.33 -9.49
CA LYS A 275 -15.38 -6.54 -9.50
C LYS A 275 -14.80 -7.65 -8.62
N VAL A 276 -13.50 -7.93 -8.74
CA VAL A 276 -12.80 -8.91 -7.91
C VAL A 276 -12.89 -8.54 -6.42
N MET A 277 -12.54 -7.29 -6.09
CA MET A 277 -12.43 -6.84 -4.70
C MET A 277 -13.79 -6.66 -4.00
N SER A 278 -14.88 -6.53 -4.76
CA SER A 278 -16.25 -6.41 -4.21
C SER A 278 -16.89 -7.76 -3.84
N THR A 279 -16.24 -8.89 -4.12
CA THR A 279 -16.84 -10.21 -3.84
C THR A 279 -16.81 -10.56 -2.35
N PRO A 280 -17.78 -11.33 -1.83
CA PRO A 280 -17.71 -11.90 -0.47
C PRO A 280 -16.44 -12.75 -0.28
N GLN A 281 -16.04 -13.50 -1.31
CA GLN A 281 -14.82 -14.29 -1.30
C GLN A 281 -13.56 -13.43 -1.10
N ALA A 282 -13.48 -12.27 -1.74
CA ALA A 282 -12.39 -11.32 -1.53
C ALA A 282 -12.38 -10.82 -0.10
N ARG A 283 -13.53 -10.38 0.41
CA ARG A 283 -13.65 -9.97 1.82
C ARG A 283 -13.16 -11.05 2.77
N ASP A 284 -13.68 -12.27 2.66
CA ASP A 284 -13.36 -13.36 3.59
C ASP A 284 -11.90 -13.77 3.47
N THR A 285 -11.36 -13.88 2.25
CA THR A 285 -9.94 -14.21 2.03
C THR A 285 -9.04 -13.12 2.60
N LEU A 286 -9.30 -11.84 2.30
CA LEU A 286 -8.46 -10.75 2.78
C LEU A 286 -8.52 -10.62 4.31
N LEU A 287 -9.67 -10.87 4.94
CA LEU A 287 -9.78 -10.89 6.40
C LEU A 287 -8.89 -11.98 7.02
N THR A 288 -8.79 -13.17 6.41
CA THR A 288 -7.83 -14.20 6.88
C THR A 288 -6.37 -13.77 6.73
N LEU A 289 -6.10 -12.86 5.79
CA LEU A 289 -4.79 -12.24 5.59
C LEU A 289 -4.60 -10.96 6.43
N GLY A 290 -5.54 -10.62 7.31
CA GLY A 290 -5.45 -9.40 8.12
C GLY A 290 -5.61 -8.11 7.32
N GLN A 291 -6.36 -8.14 6.22
CA GLN A 291 -6.56 -7.02 5.30
C GLN A 291 -8.04 -6.79 5.01
N TYR A 292 -8.34 -5.62 4.46
CA TYR A 292 -9.67 -5.22 3.99
C TYR A 292 -9.62 -4.92 2.49
N PRO A 293 -10.59 -5.40 1.69
CA PRO A 293 -10.67 -4.99 0.30
C PRO A 293 -11.02 -3.50 0.22
N MET A 294 -10.42 -2.82 -0.76
CA MET A 294 -10.77 -1.46 -1.16
C MET A 294 -11.20 -1.46 -2.62
N THR A 295 -12.03 -0.48 -2.96
CA THR A 295 -12.56 -0.26 -4.32
C THR A 295 -12.67 1.24 -4.56
N GLY A 296 -12.75 1.65 -5.82
CA GLY A 296 -12.99 3.05 -6.17
C GLY A 296 -12.66 3.36 -7.62
N SER A 297 -12.92 4.60 -8.02
CA SER A 297 -12.49 5.09 -9.33
C SER A 297 -10.97 5.37 -9.35
N PRO A 298 -10.35 5.44 -10.54
CA PRO A 298 -8.98 5.96 -10.69
C PRO A 298 -8.81 7.34 -10.04
N GLU A 299 -9.82 8.21 -10.13
CA GLU A 299 -9.82 9.55 -9.56
C GLU A 299 -9.87 9.54 -8.03
N ASP A 300 -10.68 8.65 -7.44
CA ASP A 300 -10.69 8.45 -5.98
C ASP A 300 -9.34 7.93 -5.49
N PHE A 301 -8.70 7.04 -6.27
CA PHE A 301 -7.37 6.57 -5.93
C PHE A 301 -6.32 7.69 -6.00
N ALA A 302 -6.36 8.53 -7.05
CA ALA A 302 -5.49 9.69 -7.17
C ALA A 302 -5.68 10.67 -5.98
N ARG A 303 -6.93 10.91 -5.59
CA ARG A 303 -7.28 11.74 -4.42
C ARG A 303 -6.75 11.14 -3.12
N HIS A 304 -6.91 9.83 -2.94
CA HIS A 304 -6.40 9.11 -1.78
C HIS A 304 -4.88 9.23 -1.65
N ILE A 305 -4.14 9.10 -2.77
CA ILE A 305 -2.69 9.34 -2.78
C ILE A 305 -2.36 10.75 -2.27
N GLY A 306 -3.04 11.78 -2.79
CA GLY A 306 -2.84 13.17 -2.38
C GLY A 306 -3.12 13.40 -0.90
N THR A 307 -4.31 13.02 -0.43
CA THR A 307 -4.73 13.17 0.97
C THR A 307 -3.79 12.44 1.94
N GLN A 308 -3.35 11.23 1.59
CA GLN A 308 -2.43 10.48 2.45
C GLN A 308 -1.03 11.10 2.44
N THR A 309 -0.58 11.69 1.33
CA THR A 309 0.71 12.40 1.25
C THR A 309 0.71 13.62 2.17
N GLU A 310 -0.34 14.45 2.09
CA GLU A 310 -0.51 15.62 2.96
C GLU A 310 -0.57 15.22 4.43
N ARG A 311 -1.38 14.22 4.74
CA ARG A 311 -1.52 13.68 6.10
C ARG A 311 -0.18 13.23 6.68
N TRP A 312 0.62 12.46 5.94
CA TRP A 312 1.92 12.00 6.44
C TRP A 312 2.94 13.13 6.56
N ALA A 313 2.88 14.14 5.69
CA ALA A 313 3.71 15.34 5.85
C ALA A 313 3.38 16.07 7.16
N ASP A 314 2.09 16.19 7.51
CA ASP A 314 1.65 16.79 8.77
C ASP A 314 2.06 15.97 9.99
N VAL A 315 1.91 14.64 9.94
CA VAL A 315 2.38 13.74 11.01
C VAL A 315 3.89 13.89 11.21
N MET A 316 4.67 13.90 10.13
CA MET A 316 6.12 14.10 10.22
C MET A 316 6.48 15.45 10.83
N LYS A 317 5.83 16.53 10.39
CA LYS A 317 6.07 17.88 10.91
C LYS A 317 5.73 17.99 12.40
N THR A 318 4.56 17.51 12.79
CA THR A 318 4.09 17.54 14.19
C THR A 318 4.90 16.63 15.09
N SER A 319 5.42 15.53 14.56
CA SER A 319 6.25 14.56 15.29
C SER A 319 7.74 14.86 15.21
N LYS A 320 8.14 15.95 14.53
CA LYS A 320 9.55 16.33 14.32
C LYS A 320 10.40 15.21 13.71
N ILE A 321 9.80 14.42 12.83
CA ILE A 321 10.49 13.35 12.12
C ILE A 321 11.31 14.00 11.01
N GLU A 322 12.63 13.84 11.09
CA GLU A 322 13.53 14.38 10.08
C GLU A 322 13.41 13.62 8.76
N LYS A 323 13.55 14.37 7.66
CA LYS A 323 13.63 13.75 6.34
C LYS A 323 14.94 12.98 6.21
N ALA A 324 14.84 11.75 5.73
CA ALA A 324 16.02 10.97 5.38
C ALA A 324 16.65 11.49 4.08
N ASP A 325 17.96 11.35 3.95
CA ASP A 325 18.69 11.64 2.72
C ASP A 325 18.23 10.75 1.55
#